data_AF-A0A8S7RY54-F1
#
_entry.id   AF-A0A8S7RY54-F1
#
_cell.length_a   1.000
_cell.length_b   1.000
_cell.length_c   1.000
_cell.angle_alpha   90.00
_cell.angle_beta   90.00
_cell.angle_gamma   90.00
#
_symmetry.space_group_name_H-M   'P 1'
#
loop_
_entity.id
_entity.type
_entity.pdbx_description
1 polymer ?
#
loop_
_entity_poly.entity_id
_entity_poly.type
_entity_poly.pdbx_seq_one_letter_code
_entity_poly.pdbx_strand_id
1 'polypeptide(L)'
;LLDILRHKALTQMAQESGGSATVRLNTLDWLGGQGREQADNEWHDAINWLGDWCSEEQHPVIWSTTQAAEHLPVRMPRLCSAERLSESMVDEIFQKGAA
;
A
#
# COMPACT_ATOMS: atom_id res chain seq x y z
N LEU A 1 -16.10 -5.60 -12.92
CA LEU A 1 -14.70 -6.09 -13.02
C LEU A 1 -13.84 -5.53 -11.89
N LEU A 2 -13.79 -4.21 -11.71
CA LEU A 2 -13.05 -3.57 -10.61
C LEU A 2 -13.46 -4.10 -9.23
N ASP A 3 -14.75 -4.30 -8.96
CA ASP A 3 -15.21 -4.83 -7.67
C ASP A 3 -14.68 -6.24 -7.37
N ILE A 4 -14.49 -7.07 -8.41
CA ILE A 4 -13.89 -8.39 -8.26
C ILE A 4 -12.41 -8.25 -7.89
N LEU A 5 -11.70 -7.29 -8.48
CA LEU A 5 -10.30 -7.01 -8.18
C LEU A 5 -10.14 -6.47 -6.75
N ARG A 6 -10.97 -5.49 -6.36
CA ARG A 6 -11.02 -4.94 -5.00
C ARG A 6 -11.25 -6.05 -3.97
N HIS A 7 -12.27 -6.88 -4.19
CA HIS A 7 -12.59 -7.99 -3.30
C HIS A 7 -11.46 -9.02 -3.20
N LYS A 8 -10.82 -9.37 -4.32
CA LYS A 8 -9.67 -10.29 -4.34
C LYS A 8 -8.46 -9.72 -3.59
N ALA A 9 -8.09 -8.47 -3.86
CA ALA A 9 -6.99 -7.79 -3.19
C ALA A 9 -7.23 -7.68 -1.69
N LEU A 10 -8.43 -7.26 -1.28
CA LEU A 10 -8.85 -7.22 0.12
C LEU A 10 -8.72 -8.57 0.82
N THR A 11 -9.26 -9.63 0.19
CA THR A 11 -9.25 -10.97 0.75
C THR A 11 -7.82 -11.49 0.90
N GLN A 12 -6.96 -11.26 -0.10
CA GLN A 12 -5.56 -11.66 -0.06
C GLN A 12 -4.81 -10.96 1.10
N MET A 13 -4.92 -9.63 1.19
CA MET A 13 -4.28 -8.85 2.25
C MET A 13 -4.76 -9.28 3.65
N ALA A 14 -6.07 -9.49 3.82
CA ALA A 14 -6.63 -9.97 5.07
C ALA A 14 -6.08 -11.36 5.45
N GLN A 15 -6.02 -12.29 4.49
CA GLN A 15 -5.48 -13.64 4.70
C GLN A 15 -4.00 -13.64 5.07
N GLU A 16 -3.17 -12.89 4.34
CA GLU A 16 -1.72 -12.81 4.57
C GLU A 16 -1.39 -12.16 5.92
N SER A 17 -2.20 -11.19 6.34
CA SER A 17 -1.96 -10.50 7.60
C SER A 17 -2.36 -11.28 8.85
N GLY A 18 -3.18 -12.34 8.70
CA GLY A 18 -3.84 -13.02 9.81
C GLY A 18 -4.89 -12.16 10.55
N GLY A 19 -5.22 -10.97 10.05
CA GLY A 19 -6.10 -9.99 10.68
C GLY A 19 -7.44 -9.78 9.97
N SER A 20 -8.34 -9.03 10.60
CA SER A 20 -9.60 -8.58 9.97
C SER A 20 -9.30 -7.47 8.95
N ALA A 21 -9.99 -7.48 7.80
CA ALA A 21 -9.92 -6.44 6.76
C ALA A 21 -10.09 -4.99 7.26
N THR A 22 -10.73 -4.80 8.43
CA THR A 22 -11.02 -3.49 9.02
C THR A 22 -9.99 -3.00 10.03
N VAL A 23 -9.06 -3.87 10.46
CA VAL A 23 -8.00 -3.50 11.39
C VAL A 23 -7.07 -2.48 10.72
N ARG A 24 -6.45 -1.59 11.50
CA ARG A 24 -5.50 -0.60 10.98
C ARG A 24 -4.08 -1.05 11.29
N LEU A 25 -3.33 -1.41 10.25
CA LEU A 25 -1.92 -1.80 10.34
C LEU A 25 -1.07 -0.81 9.56
N ASN A 26 0.25 -0.92 9.70
CA ASN A 26 1.15 -0.25 8.78
C ASN A 26 0.90 -0.79 7.37
N THR A 27 0.95 0.09 6.37
CA THR A 27 0.77 -0.30 4.97
C THR A 27 1.75 -1.38 4.53
N LEU A 28 2.99 -1.36 5.01
CA LEU A 28 3.98 -2.40 4.70
C LEU A 28 3.62 -3.76 5.33
N ASP A 29 2.96 -3.77 6.49
CA ASP A 29 2.48 -5.02 7.12
C ASP A 29 1.39 -5.68 6.27
N TRP A 30 0.56 -4.87 5.58
CA TRP A 30 -0.44 -5.37 4.62
C TRP A 30 0.17 -5.97 3.37
N LEU A 31 1.37 -5.54 2.98
CA LEU A 31 2.08 -5.99 1.79
C LEU A 31 3.04 -7.16 2.08
N GLY A 32 2.79 -7.91 3.16
CA GLY A 32 3.62 -9.06 3.55
C GLY A 32 4.90 -8.68 4.29
N GLY A 33 4.98 -7.48 4.87
CA GLY A 33 6.10 -7.01 5.68
C GLY A 33 6.26 -7.72 7.04
N GLN A 34 5.35 -8.64 7.39
CA GLN A 34 5.33 -9.28 8.70
C GLN A 34 6.62 -10.10 8.95
N GLY A 35 7.36 -9.75 10.00
CA GLY A 35 8.58 -10.45 10.42
C GLY A 35 9.90 -9.87 9.91
N ARG A 36 9.92 -8.66 9.32
CA ARG A 36 11.14 -8.02 8.81
C ARG A 36 11.73 -6.95 9.73
N GLU A 37 11.51 -7.06 11.03
CA GLU A 37 12.14 -6.21 12.06
C GLU A 37 13.68 -6.35 12.14
N GLN A 38 14.31 -7.17 11.27
CA GLN A 38 15.74 -7.48 11.34
C GLN A 38 16.51 -7.29 10.02
N ALA A 39 15.88 -6.83 8.95
CA ALA A 39 16.55 -6.54 7.67
C ALA A 39 16.42 -5.04 7.34
N ASP A 40 17.05 -4.26 8.21
CA ASP A 40 17.07 -2.80 8.24
C ASP A 40 17.68 -2.23 6.95
N ASN A 41 17.09 -1.14 6.44
CA ASN A 41 17.41 -0.39 5.21
C ASN A 41 17.27 -1.11 3.85
N GLU A 42 17.90 -2.27 3.61
CA GLU A 42 17.99 -2.82 2.23
C GLU A 42 16.62 -3.12 1.60
N TRP A 43 15.66 -3.58 2.39
CA TRP A 43 14.29 -3.80 1.90
C TRP A 43 13.53 -2.51 1.65
N HIS A 44 13.71 -1.51 2.50
CA HIS A 44 13.10 -0.21 2.28
C HIS A 44 13.69 0.43 1.03
N ASP A 45 15.00 0.33 0.82
CA ASP A 45 15.68 0.80 -0.40
C ASP A 45 15.21 0.04 -1.64
N ALA A 46 14.99 -1.28 -1.56
CA ALA A 46 14.45 -2.06 -2.66
C ALA A 46 13.01 -1.65 -3.00
N ILE A 47 12.17 -1.39 -2.00
CA ILE A 47 10.79 -0.94 -2.18
C ILE A 47 10.75 0.50 -2.72
N ASN A 48 11.58 1.40 -2.18
CA ASN A 48 11.78 2.75 -2.71
C ASN A 48 12.21 2.69 -4.18
N TRP A 49 13.19 1.84 -4.53
CA TRP A 49 13.66 1.64 -5.90
C TRP A 49 12.55 1.12 -6.83
N LEU A 50 11.74 0.16 -6.37
CA LEU A 50 10.58 -0.33 -7.12
C LEU A 50 9.56 0.78 -7.40
N GLY A 51 9.47 1.76 -6.50
CA GLY A 51 8.59 2.91 -6.58
C GLY A 51 9.18 4.16 -7.24
N ASP A 52 10.44 4.15 -7.70
CA ASP A 52 11.15 5.33 -8.21
C ASP A 52 10.46 6.00 -9.42
N TRP A 53 9.69 5.22 -10.18
CA TRP A 53 8.90 5.73 -11.31
C TRP A 53 7.58 6.40 -10.89
N CYS A 54 7.16 6.26 -9.63
CA CYS A 54 5.93 6.83 -9.09
C CYS A 54 6.14 8.27 -8.63
N SER A 55 5.10 9.09 -8.71
CA SER A 55 5.07 10.43 -8.13
C SER A 55 3.80 10.65 -7.32
N GLU A 56 3.86 11.56 -6.35
CA GLU A 56 2.71 11.91 -5.51
C GLU A 56 1.48 12.35 -6.35
N GLU A 57 1.72 13.06 -7.47
CA GLU A 57 0.65 13.59 -8.33
C GLU A 57 0.01 12.52 -9.22
N GLN A 58 0.79 11.59 -9.74
CA GLN A 58 0.32 10.61 -10.73
C GLN A 58 -0.06 9.27 -10.12
N HIS A 59 0.51 8.95 -8.96
CA HIS A 59 0.48 7.66 -8.28
C HIS A 59 0.44 7.84 -6.74
N PRO A 60 -0.52 8.61 -6.18
CA PRO A 60 -0.50 9.00 -4.78
C PRO A 60 -0.48 7.81 -3.80
N VAL A 61 -1.22 6.75 -4.09
CA VAL A 61 -1.29 5.54 -3.27
C VAL A 61 0.01 4.76 -3.41
N ILE A 62 0.42 4.38 -4.63
CA ILE A 62 1.64 3.57 -4.80
C ILE A 62 2.85 4.31 -4.23
N TRP A 63 3.01 5.60 -4.57
CA TRP A 63 4.07 6.45 -4.03
C TRP A 63 4.06 6.47 -2.51
N SER A 64 2.90 6.67 -1.88
CA SER A 64 2.83 6.70 -0.40
C SER A 64 3.20 5.38 0.27
N THR A 65 3.04 4.26 -0.43
CA THR A 65 3.34 2.92 0.09
C THR A 65 4.78 2.48 -0.15
N THR A 66 5.45 3.06 -1.14
CA THR A 66 6.82 2.70 -1.50
C THR A 66 7.86 3.63 -0.93
N GLN A 67 7.50 4.87 -0.57
CA GLN A 67 8.42 5.87 -0.05
C GLN A 67 8.74 5.71 1.44
N ALA A 68 9.97 6.08 1.82
CA ALA A 68 10.35 6.18 3.22
C ALA A 68 9.45 7.17 3.98
N ALA A 69 9.13 6.83 5.23
CA ALA A 69 8.15 7.57 6.04
C ALA A 69 8.56 9.03 6.33
N GLU A 70 9.83 9.39 6.17
CA GLU A 70 10.36 10.75 6.29
C GLU A 70 9.96 11.66 5.12
N HIS A 71 9.71 11.08 3.94
CA HIS A 71 9.29 11.80 2.75
C HIS A 71 7.78 12.00 2.67
N LEU A 72 7.00 11.28 3.47
CA LEU A 72 5.54 11.37 3.44
C LEU A 72 5.06 12.67 4.12
N PRO A 73 4.03 13.35 3.57
CA PRO A 73 3.45 14.52 4.20
C PRO A 73 2.95 14.22 5.62
N VAL A 74 3.11 15.17 6.55
CA VAL A 74 2.69 15.03 7.97
C VAL A 74 1.21 14.64 8.13
N ARG A 75 0.36 15.03 7.16
CA ARG A 75 -1.08 14.75 7.18
C ARG A 75 -1.45 13.36 6.66
N MET A 76 -0.48 12.59 6.15
CA MET A 76 -0.74 11.29 5.54
C MET A 76 -0.94 10.22 6.63
N PRO A 77 -2.04 9.45 6.59
CA PRO A 77 -2.24 8.36 7.54
C PRO A 77 -1.20 7.25 7.36
N ARG A 78 -0.43 6.94 8.41
CA ARG A 78 0.56 5.84 8.40
C ARG A 78 -0.06 4.47 8.64
N LEU A 79 -1.29 4.44 9.15
CA LEU A 79 -2.06 3.22 9.40
C LEU A 79 -3.32 3.23 8.54
N CYS A 80 -3.54 2.13 7.83
CA CYS A 80 -4.67 1.97 6.93
C CYS A 80 -5.31 0.60 7.12
N SER A 81 -6.59 0.47 6.75
CA SER A 81 -7.24 -0.84 6.64
C SER A 81 -6.97 -1.45 5.26
N ALA A 82 -6.96 -2.78 5.18
CA ALA A 82 -6.84 -3.48 3.89
C ALA A 82 -7.94 -3.05 2.92
N GLU A 83 -9.16 -2.81 3.42
CA GLU A 83 -10.29 -2.36 2.59
C GLU A 83 -9.94 -1.06 1.87
N ARG A 84 -9.57 -0.02 2.62
CA ARG A 84 -9.25 1.29 2.05
C ARG A 84 -8.02 1.25 1.17
N LEU A 85 -7.00 0.46 1.55
CA LEU A 85 -5.78 0.31 0.76
C LEU A 85 -6.05 -0.38 -0.58
N SER A 86 -6.75 -1.51 -0.54
CA SER A 86 -7.06 -2.32 -1.73
C SER A 86 -7.98 -1.59 -2.70
N GLU A 87 -8.99 -0.87 -2.21
CA GLU A 87 -9.83 0.01 -3.06
C GLU A 87 -8.98 1.07 -3.74
N SER A 88 -8.21 1.83 -2.96
CA SER A 88 -7.42 2.95 -3.49
C SER A 88 -6.36 2.49 -4.50
N MET A 89 -5.70 1.35 -4.25
CA MET A 89 -4.71 0.79 -5.18
C MET A 89 -5.34 0.30 -6.49
N VAL A 90 -6.49 -0.39 -6.41
CA VAL A 90 -7.20 -0.86 -7.62
C VAL A 90 -7.68 0.32 -8.44
N ASP A 91 -8.19 1.37 -7.78
CA ASP A 91 -8.67 2.57 -8.46
C ASP A 91 -7.51 3.31 -9.13
N GLU A 92 -6.38 3.47 -8.44
CA GLU A 92 -5.19 4.10 -9.01
C GLU A 92 -4.65 3.39 -10.25
N ILE A 93 -4.57 2.05 -10.22
CA ILE A 93 -3.99 1.26 -11.32
C ILE A 93 -4.95 1.15 -12.50
N PHE A 94 -6.23 0.87 -12.23
CA PHE A 94 -7.17 0.44 -13.26
C PHE A 94 -8.21 1.49 -13.64
N GLN A 95 -8.31 2.60 -12.91
CA GLN A 95 -9.34 3.63 -13.14
C GLN A 95 -8.79 4.91 -13.80
N LYS A 96 -7.57 4.88 -14.38
CA LYS A 96 -7.02 6.02 -15.16
C LYS A 96 -7.86 6.30 -16.42
N GLY A 97 -8.74 7.31 -16.30
CA GLY A 97 -9.61 7.83 -17.37
C GLY A 97 -10.73 8.79 -16.93
N ALA A 98 -10.69 9.34 -15.70
CA ALA A 98 -11.69 10.32 -15.21
C ALA A 98 -11.05 11.68 -14.82
N ALA A 99 -9.96 12.05 -15.50
CA ALA A 99 -9.40 13.40 -15.50
C ALA A 99 -8.97 13.76 -16.92
#